data_AF-A0A4R8XDQ7-F1
#
_entry.id   AF-A0A4R8XDQ7-F1
#
_cell.length_a   1.000
_cell.length_b   1.000
_cell.length_c   1.000
_cell.angle_alpha   90.00
_cell.angle_beta   90.00
_cell.angle_gamma   90.00
#
_symmetry.space_group_name_H-M   'P 1'
#
loop_
_entity.id
_entity.type
_entity.pdbx_description
1 polymer ?
#
loop_
_entity_poly.entity_id
_entity_poly.type
_entity_poly.pdbx_seq_one_letter_code
_entity_poly.pdbx_strand_id
1 'polypeptide(L)'
;MSNYTSTLTPREYATIPAAHAVKIGLKDQDYAALLCTDKAGQRWTRVGTDLNYLKMLILGASFRPRATGVFNIPPATFPQVRAGWPDDWV
;
A
#
# COMPACT_ATOMS: atom_id res chain seq x y z
N MET A 1 5.83 -19.02 -0.91
CA MET A 1 5.07 -17.89 -0.35
C MET A 1 5.91 -17.28 0.76
N SER A 2 6.66 -16.22 0.48
CA SER A 2 7.56 -15.61 1.47
C SER A 2 6.75 -14.86 2.51
N ASN A 3 6.73 -15.37 3.74
CA ASN A 3 6.27 -14.66 4.93
C ASN A 3 7.20 -13.46 5.15
N TYR A 4 6.83 -12.28 4.64
CA TYR A 4 7.57 -11.05 4.90
C TYR A 4 7.30 -10.58 6.34
N THR A 5 8.24 -10.89 7.23
CA THR A 5 8.25 -10.50 8.66
C THR A 5 8.88 -9.13 8.91
N SER A 6 9.18 -8.36 7.87
CA SER A 6 9.71 -7.01 8.01
C SER A 6 8.58 -6.02 8.26
N THR A 7 8.66 -5.28 9.38
CA THR A 7 7.76 -4.17 9.65
C THR A 7 7.84 -3.15 8.52
N LEU A 8 6.75 -3.00 7.76
CA LEU A 8 6.63 -2.00 6.70
C LEU A 8 6.02 -0.72 7.26
N THR A 9 6.71 0.40 7.04
CA THR A 9 6.25 1.73 7.46
C THR A 9 5.65 2.46 6.25
N PRO A 10 4.36 2.81 6.26
CA PRO A 10 3.73 3.59 5.20
C PRO A 10 4.33 4.98 5.10
N ARG A 11 4.55 5.44 3.87
CA ARG A 11 5.06 6.77 3.53
C ARG A 11 4.06 7.54 2.69
N GLU A 12 3.53 6.87 1.67
CA GLU A 12 2.67 7.47 0.66
C GLU A 12 1.52 6.51 0.35
N TYR A 13 0.58 6.97 -0.47
CA TYR A 13 -0.52 6.17 -0.95
C TYR A 13 -0.88 6.54 -2.39
N ALA A 14 -1.45 5.57 -3.09
CA ALA A 14 -1.96 5.75 -4.44
C ALA A 14 -3.22 4.91 -4.64
N THR A 15 -3.99 5.25 -5.67
CA THR A 15 -5.01 4.37 -6.21
C THR A 15 -4.49 3.79 -7.53
N ILE A 16 -4.77 2.52 -7.77
CA ILE A 16 -4.48 1.85 -9.04
C ILE A 16 -5.82 1.60 -9.72
N PRO A 17 -6.16 2.34 -10.79
CA PRO A 17 -7.38 2.11 -11.55
C PRO A 17 -7.39 0.71 -12.19
N ALA A 18 -8.58 0.14 -12.37
CA ALA A 18 -8.78 -1.18 -13.00
C ALA A 18 -7.98 -1.37 -14.31
N ALA A 19 -8.02 -0.37 -15.20
CA ALA A 19 -7.27 -0.37 -16.46
C ALA A 19 -5.73 -0.45 -16.30
N HIS A 20 -5.19 0.01 -15.17
CA HIS A 20 -3.77 -0.11 -14.85
C HIS A 20 -3.48 -1.41 -14.10
N ALA A 21 -4.42 -1.86 -13.25
CA ALA A 21 -4.31 -3.11 -12.50
C ALA A 21 -4.07 -4.32 -13.43
N VAL A 22 -4.78 -4.39 -14.55
CA VAL A 22 -4.58 -5.46 -15.55
C VAL A 22 -3.17 -5.44 -16.14
N LYS A 23 -2.60 -4.25 -16.40
CA LYS A 23 -1.25 -4.11 -17.00
C LYS A 23 -0.15 -4.65 -16.09
N ILE A 24 -0.34 -4.57 -14.77
CA ILE A 24 0.62 -5.05 -13.76
C ILE A 24 0.28 -6.46 -13.26
N GLY A 25 -0.62 -7.19 -13.94
CA GLY A 25 -0.98 -8.58 -13.61
C GLY A 25 -1.94 -8.75 -12.42
N LEU A 26 -2.69 -7.71 -12.06
CA LEU A 26 -3.79 -7.79 -11.10
C LEU A 26 -5.14 -8.00 -11.81
N LYS A 27 -6.19 -8.28 -11.04
CA LYS A 27 -7.54 -8.41 -11.60
C LYS A 27 -8.08 -7.05 -12.06
N ASP A 28 -9.03 -7.07 -12.99
CA ASP A 28 -9.68 -5.85 -13.52
C ASP A 28 -10.64 -5.23 -12.49
N GLN A 29 -10.07 -4.47 -11.55
CA GLN A 29 -10.79 -3.71 -10.53
C GLN A 29 -9.87 -2.65 -9.92
N ASP A 30 -10.45 -1.68 -9.22
CA ASP A 30 -9.67 -0.66 -8.54
C ASP A 30 -8.98 -1.19 -7.28
N TYR A 31 -7.76 -0.73 -7.03
CA TYR A 31 -7.00 -1.05 -5.84
C TYR A 31 -6.52 0.20 -5.10
N ALA A 32 -6.44 0.07 -3.79
CA ALA A 32 -5.66 0.94 -2.93
C ALA A 32 -4.22 0.41 -2.85
N ALA A 33 -3.25 1.31 -3.00
CA ALA A 33 -1.84 1.02 -2.83
C ALA A 33 -1.28 1.86 -1.68
N LEU A 34 -0.66 1.20 -0.71
CA LEU A 34 0.12 1.83 0.35
C LEU A 34 1.59 1.67 0.04
N LEU A 35 2.24 2.80 -0.14
CA LEU A 35 3.65 2.92 -0.48
C LEU A 35 4.44 2.93 0.83
N CYS A 36 5.16 1.86 1.09
CA CYS A 36 5.88 1.60 2.34
C CYS A 36 7.40 1.54 2.14
N THR A 37 8.12 1.76 3.24
CA THR A 37 9.55 1.43 3.36
C THR A 37 9.75 0.45 4.50
N ASP A 38 10.66 -0.50 4.34
CA ASP A 38 11.10 -1.33 5.47
C ASP A 38 12.16 -0.60 6.33
N LYS A 39 12.70 -1.30 7.35
CA LYS A 39 13.75 -0.76 8.22
C LYS A 39 15.08 -0.49 7.50
N ALA A 40 15.34 -1.17 6.39
CA ALA A 40 16.52 -0.95 5.56
C ALA A 40 16.31 0.20 4.55
N GLY A 41 15.12 0.80 4.51
CA GLY A 41 14.76 1.84 3.54
C GLY A 41 14.37 1.28 2.18
N GLN A 42 14.23 -0.04 2.02
CA GLN A 42 13.78 -0.64 0.77
C GLN A 42 12.30 -0.32 0.54
N ARG A 43 11.94 -0.06 -0.71
CA ARG A 43 10.59 0.28 -1.13
C ARG A 43 9.74 -0.96 -1.31
N TRP A 44 8.54 -0.88 -0.78
CA TRP A 44 7.54 -1.94 -0.81
C TRP A 44 6.18 -1.30 -1.02
N THR A 45 5.30 -1.97 -1.74
CA THR A 45 3.91 -1.55 -1.82
C THR A 45 3.02 -2.64 -1.30
N ARG A 46 2.05 -2.27 -0.47
CA ARG A 46 0.95 -3.13 -0.08
C ARG A 46 -0.28 -2.77 -0.89
N VAL A 47 -0.91 -3.77 -1.50
CA VAL A 47 -2.06 -3.61 -2.38
C VAL A 47 -3.28 -4.27 -1.74
N GLY A 48 -4.39 -3.55 -1.76
CA GLY A 48 -5.67 -3.95 -1.18
C GLY A 48 -6.83 -3.41 -2.00
N THR A 49 -8.02 -3.96 -1.79
CA THR A 49 -9.23 -3.56 -2.54
C THR A 49 -10.10 -2.59 -1.77
N ASP A 50 -9.75 -2.31 -0.51
CA ASP A 50 -10.52 -1.44 0.37
C ASP A 50 -10.12 0.03 0.20
N LEU A 51 -10.72 0.66 -0.83
CA LEU A 51 -10.55 2.08 -1.11
C LEU A 51 -11.11 2.98 0.01
N ASN A 52 -12.13 2.51 0.75
CA ASN A 52 -12.73 3.29 1.83
C ASN A 52 -11.81 3.34 3.04
N TYR A 53 -11.15 2.22 3.36
CA TYR A 53 -10.12 2.21 4.39
C TYR A 53 -8.94 3.10 4.01
N LEU A 54 -8.52 3.10 2.74
CA LEU A 54 -7.50 4.06 2.28
C LEU A 54 -7.95 5.50 2.51
N LYS A 55 -9.19 5.87 2.14
CA LYS A 55 -9.73 7.22 2.41
C LYS A 55 -9.73 7.55 3.90
N MET A 56 -10.09 6.61 4.77
CA MET A 56 -10.02 6.82 6.22
C MET A 56 -8.59 7.04 6.73
N LEU A 57 -7.60 6.32 6.19
CA LEU A 57 -6.19 6.57 6.50
C LEU A 57 -5.75 7.98 6.08
N ILE A 58 -6.14 8.41 4.88
CA ILE A 58 -5.82 9.75 4.35
C ILE A 58 -6.41 10.81 5.27
N LEU A 59 -7.70 10.70 5.58
CA LEU A 59 -8.39 11.63 6.48
C LEU A 59 -7.72 11.63 7.86
N GLY A 60 -7.44 10.46 8.44
CA GLY A 60 -6.78 10.33 9.74
C GLY A 60 -5.36 10.91 9.78
N ALA A 61 -4.60 10.76 8.68
CA ALA A 61 -3.28 11.36 8.53
C ALA A 61 -3.34 12.89 8.39
N SER A 62 -4.34 13.43 7.69
CA SER A 62 -4.56 14.88 7.57
C SER A 62 -4.83 15.55 8.94
N PHE A 63 -5.44 14.85 9.90
CA PHE A 63 -5.65 15.37 11.25
C PHE A 63 -4.40 15.30 12.15
N ARG A 64 -3.36 14.57 11.76
CA ARG A 64 -2.08 14.51 12.48
C ARG A 64 -0.91 14.50 11.49
N PRO A 65 -0.38 15.67 11.07
CA PRO A 65 0.67 15.77 10.05
C PRO A 65 2.02 15.11 10.43
N ARG A 66 2.17 14.62 11.67
CA ARG A 66 3.32 13.81 12.13
C ARG A 66 2.98 12.35 12.47
N ALA A 67 1.76 11.89 12.23
CA ALA A 67 1.35 10.50 12.45
C ALA A 67 1.68 9.59 11.24
N THR A 68 2.80 9.84 10.57
CA THR A 68 3.52 8.82 9.77
C THR A 68 4.15 7.73 10.64
N GLY A 69 3.82 7.70 11.94
CA GLY A 69 4.20 6.69 12.90
C GLY A 69 3.09 5.66 13.06
N VAL A 70 3.31 4.48 12.50
CA VAL A 70 2.64 3.23 12.87
C VAL A 70 1.11 3.29 12.81
N PHE A 71 0.54 3.63 11.65
CA PHE A 71 -0.78 3.06 11.35
C PHE A 71 -0.56 1.55 11.27
N ASN A 72 -1.08 0.84 12.26
CA ASN A 72 -1.03 -0.62 12.29
C ASN A 72 -2.03 -1.12 11.25
N ILE A 73 -1.61 -1.11 9.98
CA ILE A 73 -2.44 -1.52 8.84
C ILE A 73 -2.72 -3.01 9.01
N PRO A 74 -4.00 -3.40 9.24
CA PRO A 74 -4.35 -4.79 9.39
C PRO A 74 -3.81 -5.57 8.19
N PRO A 75 -3.08 -6.67 8.40
CA PRO A 75 -2.48 -7.41 7.29
C PRO A 75 -3.51 -7.84 6.25
N ALA A 76 -4.75 -8.09 6.69
CA ALA A 76 -5.88 -8.50 5.87
C ALA A 76 -6.39 -7.44 4.90
N THR A 77 -6.22 -6.14 5.18
CA THR A 77 -6.78 -5.06 4.34
C THR A 77 -5.94 -4.83 3.07
N PHE A 78 -4.63 -5.06 3.16
CA PHE A 78 -3.69 -4.99 2.03
C PHE A 78 -2.89 -6.29 1.92
N PRO A 79 -3.54 -7.39 1.52
CA PRO A 79 -2.96 -8.73 1.61
C PRO A 79 -1.80 -8.95 0.63
N GLN A 80 -1.78 -8.20 -0.48
CA GLN A 80 -0.75 -8.34 -1.49
C GLN A 80 0.42 -7.41 -1.17
N VAL A 81 1.65 -7.92 -1.25
CA VAL A 81 2.87 -7.14 -1.03
C VAL A 81 3.79 -7.34 -2.23
N ARG A 82 4.24 -6.24 -2.84
CA ARG A 82 5.18 -6.23 -3.97
C ARG A 82 6.37 -5.35 -3.63
N ALA A 83 7.55 -5.74 -4.13
CA ALA A 83 8.75 -4.91 -4.04
C ALA A 83 8.63 -3.72 -5.00
N GLY A 84 9.22 -2.58 -4.64
CA GLY A 84 9.21 -1.37 -5.45
C GLY A 84 7.87 -0.61 -5.43
N TRP A 85 7.84 0.49 -6.19
CA TRP A 85 6.63 1.28 -6.39
C TRP A 85 5.76 0.75 -7.53
N PRO A 86 4.47 1.13 -7.61
CA PRO A 86 3.59 0.67 -8.69
C PRO A 86 4.11 0.96 -10.10
N ASP A 87 4.84 2.07 -10.28
CA ASP A 87 5.51 2.46 -11.53
C ASP A 87 6.73 1.59 -11.86
N ASP A 88 7.32 0.92 -10.87
CA ASP A 88 8.45 -0.02 -11.06
C ASP A 88 7.97 -1.43 -11.46
N TRP A 89 6.65 -1.71 -11.46
CA TRP A 89 6.12 -3.04 -11.78
C TRP A 89 5.96 -3.20 -13.28
N VAL A 90 7.01 -3.73 -13.89
CA VAL A 90 7.05 -4.13 -15.31
C VAL A 90 6.62 -5.58 -15.48
#